data_AF-A0A0R1MJ95-F1
#
_entry.id   AF-A0A0R1MJ95-F1
#
_cell.length_a   1.000
_cell.length_b   1.000
_cell.length_c   1.000
_cell.angle_alpha   90.00
_cell.angle_beta   90.00
_cell.angle_gamma   90.00
#
_symmetry.space_group_name_H-M   'P 1'
#
loop_
_entity.id
_entity.type
_entity.pdbx_description
1 polymer ?
#
loop_
_entity_poly.entity_id
_entity_poly.type
_entity_poly.pdbx_seq_one_letter_code
_entity_poly.pdbx_strand_id
1 'polypeptide(L)'
;MIDYKKEIDNGQELANKLMDLGCEPKYVEGSLQDNYFFEDMQKIRFTNGIKPRKYVMILENHLNTWSSNHVLFLTDNEKTYTKLLKEYQGNYEKLVNA
;
A
#
# COMPACT_ATOMS: atom_id res chain seq x y z
N MET A 1 0.67 -17.42 10.14
CA MET A 1 1.86 -16.59 9.88
C MET A 1 1.44 -15.13 10.01
N ILE A 2 2.21 -14.31 10.73
CA ILE A 2 1.80 -12.94 11.10
C ILE A 2 2.11 -12.00 9.93
N ASP A 3 1.15 -11.16 9.56
CA ASP A 3 1.30 -10.10 8.56
C ASP A 3 2.25 -9.01 9.08
N TYR A 4 2.98 -8.35 8.18
CA TYR A 4 3.87 -7.26 8.55
C TYR A 4 3.18 -5.92 8.31
N LYS A 5 3.16 -5.06 9.34
CA LYS A 5 2.61 -3.70 9.27
C LYS A 5 3.57 -2.72 9.92
N LYS A 6 3.93 -1.63 9.23
CA LYS A 6 4.78 -0.58 9.78
C LYS A 6 4.48 0.78 9.16
N GLU A 7 4.43 1.82 9.99
CA GLU A 7 4.38 3.21 9.54
C GLU A 7 5.70 3.64 8.90
N ILE A 8 5.62 4.34 7.78
CA ILE A 8 6.74 4.85 6.99
C ILE A 8 6.43 6.25 6.48
N ASP A 9 7.43 7.12 6.49
CA ASP A 9 7.26 8.51 6.02
C ASP A 9 7.56 8.65 4.51
N ASN A 10 8.33 7.72 3.94
CA ASN A 10 8.78 7.76 2.54
C ASN A 10 8.04 6.74 1.65
N GLY A 11 6.73 6.58 1.85
CA GLY A 11 5.93 5.60 1.09
C GLY A 11 5.92 5.87 -0.41
N GLN A 12 5.85 7.13 -0.83
CA GLN A 12 5.92 7.52 -2.24
C GLN A 12 7.25 7.10 -2.90
N GLU A 13 8.36 7.37 -2.23
CA GLU A 13 9.69 7.02 -2.75
C GLU A 13 9.85 5.50 -2.86
N LEU A 14 9.30 4.75 -1.90
CA LEU A 14 9.27 3.30 -1.96
C LEU A 14 8.44 2.81 -3.15
N ALA A 15 7.24 3.39 -3.37
CA ALA A 15 6.39 3.03 -4.50
C ALA A 15 7.12 3.26 -5.84
N ASN A 16 7.78 4.41 -6.00
CA ASN A 16 8.57 4.74 -7.19
C ASN A 16 9.69 3.72 -7.42
N LYS A 17 10.44 3.35 -6.38
CA LYS A 17 11.48 2.32 -6.48
C LYS A 17 10.94 0.96 -6.89
N LEU A 18 9.75 0.59 -6.43
CA LEU A 18 9.11 -0.67 -6.85
C LEU A 18 8.69 -0.61 -8.32
N MET A 19 8.17 0.53 -8.77
CA MET A 19 7.85 0.77 -10.18
C MET A 19 9.09 0.72 -11.08
N ASP A 20 10.22 1.29 -10.65
CA ASP A 20 11.51 1.23 -11.36
C ASP A 20 12.05 -0.22 -11.49
N LEU A 21 11.66 -1.11 -10.57
CA LEU A 21 11.95 -2.54 -10.64
C LEU A 21 10.99 -3.33 -11.54
N GLY A 22 10.04 -2.64 -12.19
CA GLY A 22 9.03 -3.23 -13.07
C GLY A 22 7.80 -3.78 -12.35
N CYS A 23 7.58 -3.42 -11.08
CA CYS A 23 6.37 -3.78 -10.36
C CYS A 23 5.29 -2.71 -10.59
N GLU A 24 4.22 -3.08 -11.30
CA GLU A 24 3.11 -2.16 -11.58
C GLU A 24 2.08 -2.19 -10.42
N PRO A 25 1.82 -1.06 -9.74
CA PRO A 25 0.79 -1.01 -8.71
C PRO A 25 -0.60 -0.75 -9.30
N LYS A 26 -1.62 -1.25 -8.61
CA LYS A 26 -2.96 -0.67 -8.66
C LYS A 26 -2.97 0.60 -7.81
N TYR A 27 -3.24 1.71 -8.45
CA TYR A 27 -3.33 3.02 -7.82
C TYR A 27 -4.74 3.28 -7.30
N VAL A 28 -4.83 3.82 -6.08
CA VAL A 28 -6.09 4.35 -5.54
C VAL A 28 -5.80 5.71 -4.90
N GLU A 29 -6.44 6.75 -5.43
CA GLU A 29 -6.32 8.12 -4.92
C GLU A 29 -6.72 8.15 -3.44
N GLY A 30 -5.89 8.79 -2.62
CA GLY A 30 -6.20 9.04 -1.21
C GLY A 30 -6.61 10.49 -0.98
N SER A 31 -6.54 10.92 0.27
CA SER A 31 -6.94 12.27 0.68
C SER A 31 -5.81 13.28 0.52
N LEU A 32 -4.65 13.04 1.15
CA LEU A 32 -3.44 13.84 1.02
C LEU A 32 -2.31 13.07 0.33
N GLN A 33 -2.35 11.74 0.41
CA GLN A 33 -1.37 10.85 -0.19
C GLN A 33 -2.05 9.65 -0.84
N ASP A 34 -1.43 9.14 -1.89
CA ASP A 34 -1.98 8.04 -2.67
C ASP A 34 -1.70 6.67 -2.06
N ASN A 35 -2.54 5.72 -2.45
CA ASN A 35 -2.43 4.33 -2.04
C ASN A 35 -1.93 3.46 -3.20
N TYR A 36 -0.97 2.58 -2.90
CA TYR A 36 -0.35 1.69 -3.87
C TYR A 36 -0.53 0.24 -3.46
N PHE A 37 -1.07 -0.56 -4.38
CA PHE A 37 -1.33 -1.99 -4.19
C PHE A 37 -0.53 -2.79 -5.21
N PHE A 38 0.47 -3.55 -4.75
CA PHE A 38 1.32 -4.38 -5.59
C PHE A 38 1.03 -5.88 -5.39
N GLU A 39 1.10 -6.63 -6.48
CA GLU A 39 0.90 -8.08 -6.55
C GLU A 39 2.19 -8.79 -6.99
N ASP A 40 2.27 -10.10 -6.74
CA ASP A 40 3.38 -10.97 -7.12
C ASP A 40 4.78 -10.50 -6.68
N MET A 41 4.84 -9.86 -5.51
CA MET A 41 6.05 -9.23 -4.95
C MET A 41 7.02 -10.21 -4.29
N GLN A 42 6.86 -11.52 -4.49
CA GLN A 42 7.68 -12.57 -3.85
C GLN A 42 9.16 -12.51 -4.25
N LYS A 43 9.48 -11.87 -5.38
CA LYS A 43 10.85 -11.66 -5.86
C LYS A 43 11.51 -10.43 -5.24
N ILE A 44 10.71 -9.52 -4.66
CA ILE A 44 11.20 -8.27 -4.07
C ILE A 44 11.61 -8.52 -2.62
N ARG A 45 12.88 -8.20 -2.33
CA ARG A 45 13.45 -8.31 -0.99
C ARG A 45 13.57 -6.92 -0.40
N PHE A 46 12.85 -6.69 0.69
CA PHE A 46 13.05 -5.52 1.52
C PHE A 46 14.32 -5.72 2.37
N THR A 47 15.07 -4.65 2.61
CA THR A 47 16.21 -4.66 3.53
C THR A 47 15.74 -4.93 4.97
N ASN A 48 16.65 -5.38 5.85
CA ASN A 48 16.41 -5.59 7.30
C ASN A 48 15.54 -6.81 7.69
N GLY A 49 15.70 -7.94 7.01
CA GLY A 49 15.13 -9.22 7.47
C GLY A 49 13.61 -9.37 7.29
N ILE A 50 12.99 -8.43 6.58
CA ILE A 50 11.60 -8.52 6.18
C ILE A 50 11.48 -9.61 5.10
N LYS A 51 10.64 -10.61 5.35
CA LYS A 51 10.41 -11.69 4.38
C LYS A 51 9.65 -11.15 3.17
N PRO A 52 10.04 -11.52 1.94
CA PRO A 52 9.23 -11.25 0.75
C PRO A 52 7.81 -11.77 0.93
N ARG A 53 6.84 -10.99 0.44
CA ARG A 53 5.41 -11.31 0.50
C ARG A 53 4.82 -11.20 -0.89
N LYS A 54 3.74 -11.94 -1.15
CA LYS A 54 3.02 -11.88 -2.42
C LYS A 54 2.37 -10.52 -2.64
N TYR A 55 1.80 -9.93 -1.59
CA TYR A 55 1.11 -8.65 -1.65
C TYR A 55 1.85 -7.60 -0.82
N VAL A 56 2.04 -6.43 -1.42
CA VAL A 56 2.63 -5.25 -0.78
C VAL A 56 1.67 -4.10 -0.97
N MET A 57 1.32 -3.44 0.13
CA MET A 57 0.44 -2.30 0.14
C MET A 57 1.15 -1.13 0.82
N ILE A 58 1.09 0.04 0.19
CA ILE A 58 1.52 1.31 0.77
C ILE A 58 0.26 2.14 0.89
N LEU A 59 -0.26 2.24 2.11
CA LEU A 59 -1.58 2.80 2.37
C LEU A 59 -1.42 4.13 3.09
N GLU A 60 -2.18 5.13 2.67
CA GLU A 60 -2.31 6.37 3.41
C GLU A 60 -2.88 6.10 4.81
N ASN A 61 -2.27 6.73 5.80
CA ASN A 61 -2.76 6.81 7.16
C ASN A 61 -2.89 8.28 7.54
N HIS A 62 -4.13 8.76 7.52
CA HIS A 62 -4.48 10.14 7.79
C HIS A 62 -4.30 10.44 9.29
N LEU A 63 -3.30 11.27 9.63
CA LEU A 63 -3.03 11.67 11.01
C LEU A 63 -3.88 12.88 11.41
N ASN A 64 -3.98 13.87 10.53
CA ASN A 64 -4.80 15.07 10.70
C ASN A 64 -5.00 15.78 9.34
N THR A 65 -5.77 16.87 9.35
CA THR A 65 -6.14 17.65 8.15
C THR A 65 -4.96 18.14 7.30
N TRP A 66 -3.76 18.26 7.88
CA TRP A 66 -2.58 18.82 7.22
C TRP A 66 -1.48 17.79 6.99
N SER A 67 -1.63 16.57 7.50
CA SER A 67 -0.59 15.55 7.40
C SER A 67 -1.16 14.13 7.37
N SER A 68 -0.67 13.37 6.40
CA SER A 68 -0.77 11.92 6.34
C SER A 68 0.63 11.32 6.34
N ASN A 69 0.74 10.08 6.83
CA ASN A 69 1.89 9.24 6.57
C ASN A 69 1.45 7.98 5.82
N HIS A 70 2.41 7.13 5.46
CA HIS A 70 2.11 5.84 4.83
C HIS A 70 2.27 4.70 5.82
N VAL A 71 1.53 3.63 5.58
CA VAL A 71 1.67 2.35 6.24
C VAL A 71 2.08 1.32 5.20
N LEU A 72 3.24 0.71 5.40
CA LEU A 72 3.66 -0.47 4.66
C LEU A 72 2.99 -1.70 5.26
N PHE A 73 2.18 -2.37 4.46
CA PHE A 73 1.48 -3.59 4.84
C PHE A 73 1.83 -4.73 3.87
N LEU A 74 2.41 -5.79 4.40
CA LEU A 74 2.89 -6.95 3.63
C LEU A 74 2.14 -8.20 4.09
N THR A 75 1.50 -8.89 3.15
CA THR A 75 0.73 -10.09 3.44
C THR A 75 0.83 -11.10 2.30
N ASP A 76 0.63 -12.37 2.63
CA ASP A 76 0.41 -13.44 1.65
C ASP A 76 -1.08 -13.78 1.51
N ASN A 77 -1.96 -13.10 2.24
CA ASN A 77 -3.39 -13.37 2.27
C ASN A 77 -4.14 -12.53 1.22
N GLU A 78 -4.57 -13.19 0.15
CA GLU A 78 -5.33 -12.59 -0.95
C GLU A 78 -6.68 -12.01 -0.52
N LYS A 79 -7.35 -12.63 0.47
CA LYS A 79 -8.64 -12.11 0.97
C LYS A 79 -8.46 -10.76 1.64
N THR A 80 -7.40 -10.61 2.44
CA THR A 80 -7.06 -9.34 3.10
C THR A 80 -6.74 -8.27 2.06
N TYR A 81 -5.88 -8.59 1.10
CA TYR A 81 -5.52 -7.69 0.00
C TYR A 81 -6.74 -7.23 -0.79
N THR A 82 -7.56 -8.17 -1.27
CA THR A 82 -8.74 -7.87 -2.09
C THR A 82 -9.78 -7.07 -1.31
N LYS A 83 -9.95 -7.35 -0.01
CA LYS A 83 -10.84 -6.60 0.87
C LYS A 83 -10.38 -5.15 0.98
N LEU A 84 -9.11 -4.91 1.29
CA LEU A 84 -8.55 -3.56 1.43
C LEU A 84 -8.61 -2.79 0.11
N LEU A 85 -8.23 -3.41 -1.02
CA LEU A 85 -8.32 -2.78 -2.33
C LEU A 85 -9.74 -2.28 -2.63
N LYS A 86 -10.75 -3.12 -2.38
CA LYS A 86 -12.17 -2.75 -2.58
C LYS A 86 -12.63 -1.65 -1.62
N GLU A 87 -12.20 -1.69 -0.35
CA GLU A 87 -12.54 -0.67 0.63
C GLU A 87 -12.00 0.70 0.22
N TYR A 88 -10.74 0.77 -0.23
CA TYR A 88 -10.13 2.02 -0.67
C TYR A 88 -10.75 2.52 -1.98
N GLN A 89 -11.00 1.63 -2.96
CA GLN A 89 -11.69 1.99 -4.20
C GLN A 89 -13.14 2.47 -3.95
N GLY A 90 -13.89 1.79 -3.09
CA GLY A 90 -15.27 2.14 -2.77
C GLY A 90 -15.41 3.39 -1.90
N ASN A 91 -14.43 3.69 -1.05
CA ASN A 91 -14.39 4.94 -0.31
C ASN A 91 -14.16 6.14 -1.23
N TYR A 92 -13.31 5.98 -2.26
CA TYR A 92 -13.12 7.00 -3.29
C TYR A 92 -14.43 7.32 -4.02
N GLU A 93 -15.16 6.30 -4.48
CA GLU A 93 -16.45 6.50 -5.16
C GLU A 93 -17.47 7.24 -4.29
N LYS A 94 -17.46 7.01 -2.97
CA LYS A 94 -18.34 7.73 -2.04
C LYS A 94 -17.94 9.18 -1.82
N LEU A 95 -16.65 9.50 -1.88
CA LEU A 95 -16.16 10.88 -1.72
C LEU A 95 -16.34 11.72 -2.99
N VAL A 96 -16.24 11.10 -4.16
CA VAL A 96 -16.41 11.80 -5.46
C VAL A 96 -17.88 12.06 -5.78
N ASN A 97 -18.81 11.22 -5.31
CA ASN A 97 -20.24 11.33 -5.60
C ASN A 97 -21.09 11.93 -4.44
N ALA A 98 -20.46 12.42 -3.37
CA ALA A 98 -21.12 13.09 -2.25
C ALA A 98 -21.03 14.61 -2.37
#